data_AF-A0AAX3YRC0-F1
#
_entry.id   AF-A0AAX3YRC0-F1
#
_cell.length_a   1.000
_cell.length_b   1.000
_cell.length_c   1.000
_cell.angle_alpha   90.00
_cell.angle_beta   90.00
_cell.angle_gamma   90.00
#
_symmetry.space_group_name_H-M   'P 1'
#
loop_
_entity.id
_entity.type
_entity.pdbx_description
1 polymer ?
#
loop_
_entity_poly.entity_id
_entity_poly.type
_entity_poly.pdbx_seq_one_letter_code
_entity_poly.pdbx_strand_id
1 'polypeptide(L)'
;MPTTYRVCYRQHTALVEFGVYRDRDEAFRVCAGLRGQGYDAGVYGSIGGRLEHIDPTQPALDTDAHPGRSPAPPPEGASENVP
;
A
#
# COMPACT_ATOMS: atom_id res chain seq x y z
N MET A 1 7.47 4.62 12.08
CA MET A 1 7.23 3.23 12.54
C MET A 1 7.61 2.31 11.39
N PRO A 2 8.33 1.20 11.60
CA PRO A 2 8.65 0.28 10.51
C PRO A 2 7.35 -0.30 9.95
N THR A 3 7.14 -0.17 8.64
CA THR A 3 5.98 -0.73 7.95
C THR A 3 6.13 -2.26 7.95
N THR A 4 5.24 -2.95 8.65
CA THR A 4 5.15 -4.41 8.61
C THR A 4 4.02 -4.86 7.69
N TYR A 5 4.27 -5.91 6.93
CA TYR A 5 3.34 -6.52 5.97
C TYR A 5 2.79 -7.81 6.57
N ARG A 6 1.47 -7.90 6.71
CA ARG A 6 0.77 -9.04 7.27
C ARG A 6 0.19 -9.86 6.13
N VAL A 7 0.58 -11.12 6.00
CA VAL A 7 -0.04 -12.04 5.05
C VAL A 7 -1.20 -12.71 5.76
N CYS A 8 -2.39 -12.61 5.19
CA CYS A 8 -3.59 -13.24 5.73
C CYS A 8 -4.29 -14.05 4.63
N TYR A 9 -5.05 -15.05 5.03
CA TYR A 9 -5.94 -15.79 4.15
C TYR A 9 -7.35 -15.90 4.72
N ARG A 10 -8.35 -16.02 3.84
CA ARG A 10 -9.72 -16.23 4.27
C ARG A 10 -9.96 -17.69 4.56
N GLN A 11 -10.45 -17.96 5.77
CA GLN A 11 -10.97 -19.25 6.17
C GLN A 11 -12.45 -19.07 6.52
N HIS A 12 -13.34 -19.57 5.67
CA HIS A 12 -14.78 -19.29 5.74
C HIS A 12 -15.08 -17.77 5.73
N THR A 13 -15.54 -17.22 6.86
CA THR A 13 -15.85 -15.80 7.04
C THR A 13 -14.76 -15.03 7.78
N ALA A 14 -13.74 -15.72 8.31
CA ALA A 14 -12.68 -15.11 9.09
C ALA A 14 -11.43 -14.82 8.23
N LEU A 15 -10.77 -13.70 8.52
CA LEU A 15 -9.43 -13.40 8.00
C LEU A 15 -8.41 -13.92 9.01
N VAL A 16 -7.61 -14.91 8.60
CA VAL A 16 -6.61 -15.56 9.45
C VAL A 16 -5.23 -15.02 9.10
N GLU A 17 -4.47 -14.58 10.10
CA GLU A 17 -3.08 -14.19 9.91
C GLU A 17 -2.20 -15.43 9.71
N PHE A 18 -1.47 -15.44 8.61
CA PHE A 18 -0.44 -16.43 8.34
C PHE A 18 0.90 -16.02 8.94
N GLY A 19 1.27 -14.74 8.80
CA GLY A 19 2.52 -14.22 9.33
C GLY A 19 2.74 -12.72 9.09
N VAL A 20 3.72 -12.17 9.78
CA VAL A 20 4.13 -10.76 9.71
C VAL A 20 5.56 -10.67 9.19
N TYR A 21 5.74 -9.87 8.14
CA TYR A 21 6.97 -9.71 7.39
C TYR A 21 7.43 -8.25 7.43
N ARG A 22 8.74 -8.03 7.45
CA ARG A 22 9.32 -6.69 7.34
C ARG A 22 9.60 -6.29 5.89
N ASP A 23 9.75 -7.28 5.02
CA ASP A 23 9.98 -7.09 3.61
C ASP A 23 8.70 -7.27 2.81
N ARG A 24 8.46 -6.35 1.88
CA ARG A 24 7.26 -6.33 1.05
C ARG A 24 7.26 -7.50 0.07
N ASP A 25 8.37 -7.70 -0.63
CA ASP A 25 8.52 -8.73 -1.66
C ASP A 25 8.46 -10.14 -1.08
N GLU A 26 9.00 -10.35 0.11
CA GLU A 26 8.83 -11.58 0.89
C GLU A 26 7.35 -11.86 1.18
N ALA A 27 6.60 -10.89 1.70
CA ALA A 27 5.17 -11.04 1.96
C ALA A 27 4.38 -11.41 0.70
N PHE A 28 4.70 -10.78 -0.45
CA PHE A 28 4.05 -11.10 -1.73
C PHE A 28 4.42 -12.47 -2.25
N ARG A 29 5.68 -12.91 -2.12
CA ARG A 29 6.09 -14.28 -2.48
C ARG A 29 5.35 -15.33 -1.65
N VAL A 30 5.24 -15.12 -0.34
CA VAL A 30 4.49 -16.02 0.56
C VAL A 30 3.00 -16.05 0.19
N CYS A 31 2.39 -14.87 -0.01
CA CYS A 31 0.99 -14.76 -0.44
C CYS A 31 0.74 -15.45 -1.78
N ALA A 32 1.65 -15.33 -2.76
CA ALA A 32 1.57 -16.04 -4.02
C ALA A 32 1.65 -17.57 -3.82
N GLY A 33 2.52 -18.04 -2.92
CA GLY A 33 2.61 -19.46 -2.56
C GLY A 33 1.33 -20.01 -1.92
N LEU A 34 0.65 -19.22 -1.07
CA LEU A 34 -0.64 -19.58 -0.50
C LEU A 34 -1.74 -19.63 -1.58
N ARG A 35 -1.77 -18.63 -2.48
CA ARG A 35 -2.72 -18.63 -3.61
C ARG A 35 -2.50 -19.81 -4.56
N GLY A 36 -1.23 -20.20 -4.80
CA GLY A 36 -0.89 -21.39 -5.58
C GLY A 36 -1.38 -22.71 -4.96
N GLN A 37 -1.65 -22.72 -3.66
CA GLN A 37 -2.24 -23.85 -2.94
C GLN A 37 -3.78 -23.80 -2.88
N GLY A 38 -4.40 -22.76 -3.44
CA GLY A 38 -5.85 -22.57 -3.46
C GLY A 38 -6.43 -21.76 -2.29
N TYR A 39 -5.59 -21.15 -1.46
CA TYR A 39 -6.07 -20.22 -0.42
C TYR A 39 -6.42 -18.85 -1.01
N ASP A 40 -7.53 -18.27 -0.55
CA ASP A 40 -7.85 -16.87 -0.82
C ASP A 40 -7.01 -15.97 0.11
N ALA A 41 -5.80 -15.63 -0.33
CA ALA A 41 -4.78 -14.93 0.46
C ALA A 41 -4.47 -13.53 -0.07
N GLY A 42 -4.13 -12.61 0.83
CA GLY A 42 -3.78 -11.22 0.56
C GLY A 42 -2.68 -10.69 1.48
N VAL A 43 -2.04 -9.60 1.05
CA VAL A 43 -1.03 -8.87 1.83
C VAL A 43 -1.67 -7.60 2.37
N TYR A 44 -1.41 -7.31 3.64
CA TYR A 44 -2.00 -6.18 4.34
C TYR A 44 -0.95 -5.31 5.01
N GLY A 45 -1.09 -4.00 4.90
CA GLY A 45 -0.22 -3.01 5.55
C GLY A 45 -0.92 -2.35 6.72
N SER A 46 -0.15 -1.86 7.69
CA SER A 46 -0.67 -0.94 8.70
C SER A 46 -0.42 0.51 8.26
N ILE A 47 -1.46 1.18 7.75
CA ILE A 47 -1.42 2.59 7.37
C ILE A 47 -2.24 3.36 8.40
N GLY A 48 -1.59 4.24 9.18
CA GLY A 48 -2.29 5.07 10.19
C GLY A 48 -3.06 4.27 11.25
N GLY A 49 -2.63 3.05 11.57
CA GLY A 49 -3.30 2.16 12.53
C GLY A 49 -4.45 1.31 11.97
N ARG A 50 -4.75 1.42 10.67
CA ARG A 50 -5.72 0.55 9.98
C ARG A 50 -5.00 -0.50 9.13
N LEU A 51 -5.58 -1.69 9.11
CA LEU A 51 -5.13 -2.79 8.27
C LEU A 51 -5.75 -2.63 6.88
N GLU A 52 -4.95 -2.32 5.87
CA GLU A 52 -5.40 -2.07 4.50
C GLU A 52 -4.82 -3.14 3.57
N HIS A 53 -5.61 -3.61 2.60
CA HIS A 53 -5.14 -4.56 1.59
C HIS A 53 -4.19 -3.87 0.62
N ILE A 54 -3.00 -4.43 0.41
CA ILE A 54 -1.98 -3.87 -0.48
C ILE A 54 -2.01 -4.62 -1.80
N ASP A 55 -2.23 -3.88 -2.88
CA ASP A 55 -2.13 -4.44 -4.21
C ASP A 55 -0.65 -4.61 -4.62
N PRO A 56 -0.24 -5.77 -5.18
CA PRO A 56 1.14 -5.99 -5.61
C PRO A 56 1.60 -4.99 -6.67
N THR A 57 0.69 -4.40 -7.45
CA THR A 57 1.01 -3.42 -8.51
C THR A 57 1.15 -2.00 -7.98
N GLN A 58 0.66 -1.71 -6.78
CA GLN A 58 0.82 -0.39 -6.18
C GLN A 58 2.28 -0.21 -5.75
N PRO A 59 2.93 0.93 -6.03
CA PRO A 59 4.25 1.21 -5.46
C PRO A 59 4.20 1.15 -3.93
N ALA A 60 5.32 0.83 -3.27
CA ALA A 60 5.37 0.87 -1.82
C ALA A 60 4.98 2.28 -1.42
N LEU A 61 3.89 2.43 -0.67
CA LEU A 61 3.39 3.73 -0.28
C LEU A 61 4.48 4.34 0.60
N ASP A 62 5.32 5.16 -0.03
CA ASP A 62 6.36 5.91 0.64
C ASP A 62 5.62 6.81 1.61
N THR A 63 5.64 6.39 2.88
CA THR A 63 4.97 7.12 3.96
C THR A 63 5.87 8.29 4.35
N ASP A 64 6.17 9.13 3.36
CA ASP A 64 6.65 10.51 3.46
C ASP A 64 5.75 11.45 2.63
N ALA A 65 4.53 11.02 2.29
CA ALA A 65 3.49 11.96 1.87
C ALA A 65 2.93 12.67 3.11
N HIS A 66 3.70 13.65 3.63
CA HIS A 66 3.16 14.74 4.42
C HIS A 66 1.88 15.26 3.73
N PRO A 67 0.73 15.35 4.42
CA PRO A 67 -0.47 15.96 3.85
C PRO A 67 -0.26 17.48 3.79
N GLY A 68 0.43 17.97 2.77
CA GLY A 68 0.84 19.38 2.75
C GLY A 68 1.24 19.98 1.40
N ARG A 69 1.17 19.25 0.28
CA ARG A 69 1.47 19.86 -1.02
C ARG A 69 0.50 19.43 -2.09
N SER A 70 -0.66 20.08 -2.11
CA SER A 70 -1.37 20.31 -3.36
C SER A 70 -0.36 20.89 -4.37
N PRO A 71 -0.23 20.36 -5.60
CA PRO A 71 0.48 21.10 -6.63
C PRO A 71 -0.30 22.39 -6.85
N ALA A 72 0.34 23.53 -6.58
CA ALA A 72 -0.21 24.82 -6.94
C ALA A 72 -0.55 24.79 -8.44
N PRO A 73 -1.74 25.28 -8.86
CA PRO A 73 -2.02 25.42 -10.28
C PRO A 73 -0.96 26.31 -10.93
N PRO A 74 -0.63 26.10 -12.22
CA PRO A 74 0.34 26.94 -12.91
C PRO A 74 -0.11 28.41 -12.84
N PRO A 75 0.80 29.39 -12.77
CA PRO A 75 0.42 30.78 -12.78
C PRO A 75 -0.30 31.10 -14.10
N GLU A 76 -1.58 31.44 -14.01
CA GLU A 76 -2.33 32.01 -15.12
C GLU A 76 -1.67 33.34 -15.53
N GLY A 77 -1.40 33.46 -16.83
CA GLY A 77 -1.37 34.74 -17.51
C GLY A 77 -0.14 35.61 -17.26
N ALA A 78 0.94 35.35 -18.00
CA ALA A 78 1.77 36.44 -18.48
C ALA A 78 0.91 37.33 -19.42
N SER A 79 0.23 38.33 -18.86
CA SER A 79 -0.17 39.51 -19.63
C SER A 79 1.02 40.47 -19.59
N GLU A 80 1.86 40.35 -20.61
CA GLU A 80 2.88 41.34 -20.94
C GLU A 80 2.18 42.68 -21.18
N ASN A 81 2.28 43.59 -20.20
CA ASN A 81 1.89 44.98 -20.36
C ASN A 81 3.06 45.69 -21.04
N VAL A 82 2.99 45.82 -22.36
CA VAL A 82 3.95 46.63 -23.13
C VAL A 82 3.49 48.10 -23.03
N PRO A 83 4.36 49.04 -22.63
CA PRO A 83 4.07 50.48 -22.61
C PRO A 83 3.96 51.11 -24.00
#